data_AF-A0A354V3X0-F1
#
_entry.id   AF-A0A354V3X0-F1
#
_cell.length_a   1.000
_cell.length_b   1.000
_cell.length_c   1.000
_cell.angle_alpha   90.00
_cell.angle_beta   90.00
_cell.angle_gamma   90.00
#
_symmetry.space_group_name_H-M   'P 1'
#
loop_
_entity.id
_entity.type
_entity.pdbx_description
1 polymer ?
#
loop_
_entity_poly.entity_id
_entity_poly.type
_entity_poly.pdbx_seq_one_letter_code
_entity_poly.pdbx_strand_id
1 'polypeptide(L)'
;MRAALALARRGLGTTWPNPSVGCVIVRDGRVVGRGCTQPGGRPHAEPVALAMAGDEAKGATAYVTLEPCCHWGRSPPCTDALIAAGISRVVVATTDPDGRVNGQGLHKLAAAGIAVESGLLEAEARDVLIGFDTRIALGRPMVTLKLASTLDGRIATHGGESQWITGTPARRLAHAMRGRHDAVMVGVGTVLADNPDLTCRIPCFRPTPNVRVIADSHLRTPLTSRLMATAAQVPTWFLMREGTNLAREDAFIEIGAKLLKIPGGSAGVDIKAAMQALGGAGLTRVLVEGGGQLAAALLRADLVDRIAWFHAPAIMGGDGWPAVQAFGVEQLQAMPRFRRDCETVVGDDMLSEYTRQR
;
A
#
# COMPACT_ATOMS: atom_id res chain seq x y z
N MET A 1 -10.57 10.89 -17.95
CA MET A 1 -10.22 9.75 -17.05
C MET A 1 -8.73 9.61 -16.71
N ARG A 2 -7.79 9.45 -17.67
CA ARG A 2 -6.35 9.26 -17.35
C ARG A 2 -5.77 10.31 -16.38
N ALA A 3 -6.16 11.58 -16.51
CA ALA A 3 -5.78 12.64 -15.59
C ALA A 3 -6.30 12.41 -14.15
N ALA A 4 -7.54 11.94 -14.00
CA ALA A 4 -8.11 11.58 -12.70
C ALA A 4 -7.35 10.40 -12.07
N LEU A 5 -6.98 9.37 -12.85
CA LEU A 5 -6.14 8.26 -12.39
C LEU A 5 -4.74 8.74 -11.95
N ALA A 6 -4.14 9.70 -12.66
CA ALA A 6 -2.87 10.28 -12.27
C ALA A 6 -2.97 11.06 -10.94
N LEU A 7 -4.09 11.73 -10.67
CA LEU A 7 -4.37 12.37 -9.39
C LEU A 7 -4.57 11.33 -8.27
N ALA A 8 -5.34 10.28 -8.53
CA ALA A 8 -5.56 9.17 -7.58
C ALA A 8 -4.23 8.54 -7.14
N ARG A 9 -3.31 8.28 -8.08
CA ARG A 9 -1.98 7.71 -7.77
C ARG A 9 -1.14 8.56 -6.81
N ARG A 10 -1.39 9.88 -6.72
CA ARG A 10 -0.66 10.78 -5.80
C ARG A 10 -1.07 10.59 -4.34
N GLY A 11 -2.29 10.11 -4.07
CA GLY A 11 -2.77 9.89 -2.71
C GLY A 11 -2.39 8.51 -2.13
N LEU A 12 -1.80 7.62 -2.94
CA LEU A 12 -1.37 6.29 -2.47
C LEU A 12 -0.40 6.41 -1.27
N GLY A 13 -0.66 5.65 -0.22
CA GLY A 13 0.12 5.68 1.03
C GLY A 13 -0.37 6.69 2.07
N THR A 14 -1.29 7.60 1.70
CA THR A 14 -1.69 8.73 2.58
C THR A 14 -3.20 8.84 2.80
N THR A 15 -4.03 8.18 1.99
CA THR A 15 -5.50 8.26 2.08
C THR A 15 -6.14 7.15 2.92
N TRP A 16 -5.35 6.15 3.36
CA TRP A 16 -5.84 5.03 4.15
C TRP A 16 -6.57 5.52 5.44
N PRO A 17 -7.63 4.82 5.89
CA PRO A 17 -8.18 3.57 5.37
C PRO A 17 -9.06 3.72 4.11
N ASN A 18 -9.25 4.93 3.61
CA ASN A 18 -10.12 5.22 2.47
C ASN A 18 -9.38 5.01 1.13
N PRO A 19 -10.13 4.76 0.02
CA PRO A 19 -9.52 4.62 -1.28
C PRO A 19 -8.92 5.94 -1.77
N SER A 20 -7.86 5.82 -2.57
CA SER A 20 -7.29 6.95 -3.28
C SER A 20 -8.06 7.16 -4.57
N VAL A 21 -8.85 8.24 -4.62
CA VAL A 21 -9.73 8.57 -5.74
C VAL A 21 -9.25 9.86 -6.37
N GLY A 22 -9.42 9.98 -7.69
CA GLY A 22 -9.24 11.22 -8.42
C GLY A 22 -10.54 11.64 -9.09
N CYS A 23 -10.77 12.95 -9.15
CA CYS A 23 -11.90 13.55 -9.85
C CYS A 23 -11.41 14.71 -10.71
N VAL A 24 -11.89 14.80 -11.94
CA VAL A 24 -11.66 15.93 -12.85
C VAL A 24 -12.99 16.38 -13.44
N ILE A 25 -13.29 17.67 -13.35
CA ILE A 25 -14.51 18.28 -13.88
C ILE A 25 -14.15 19.06 -15.14
N VAL A 26 -14.87 18.79 -16.21
CA VAL A 26 -14.62 19.35 -17.54
C VAL A 26 -15.87 20.05 -18.07
N ARG A 27 -15.71 21.28 -18.53
CA ARG A 27 -16.74 22.06 -19.20
C ARG A 27 -16.19 22.65 -20.49
N ASP A 28 -16.91 22.51 -21.59
CA ASP A 28 -16.57 23.07 -22.91
C ASP A 28 -15.11 22.77 -23.32
N GLY A 29 -14.68 21.52 -23.09
CA GLY A 29 -13.33 21.05 -23.40
C GLY A 29 -12.24 21.50 -22.42
N ARG A 30 -12.57 22.25 -21.38
CA ARG A 30 -11.62 22.80 -20.39
C ARG A 30 -11.77 22.12 -19.04
N VAL A 31 -10.64 21.86 -18.37
CA VAL A 31 -10.64 21.40 -16.98
C VAL A 31 -10.94 22.59 -16.07
N VAL A 32 -12.10 22.57 -15.42
CA VAL A 32 -12.54 23.62 -14.49
C VAL A 32 -12.33 23.22 -13.03
N GLY A 33 -12.25 21.92 -12.73
CA GLY A 33 -11.98 21.42 -11.39
C GLY A 33 -11.13 20.16 -11.40
N ARG A 34 -10.29 20.00 -10.38
CA ARG A 34 -9.54 18.76 -10.14
C ARG A 34 -9.39 18.51 -8.65
N GLY A 35 -9.48 17.24 -8.26
CA GLY A 35 -9.37 16.83 -6.87
C GLY A 35 -8.86 15.41 -6.74
N CYS A 36 -8.28 15.11 -5.59
CA CYS A 36 -8.01 13.75 -5.13
C CYS A 36 -8.44 13.61 -3.68
N THR A 37 -8.65 12.37 -3.23
CA THR A 37 -8.85 12.10 -1.80
C THR A 37 -7.67 12.66 -1.01
N GLN A 38 -7.95 13.48 0.00
CA GLN A 38 -6.91 14.14 0.79
C GLN A 38 -6.30 13.19 1.85
N PRO A 39 -5.11 13.52 2.40
CA PRO A 39 -4.48 12.73 3.45
C PRO A 39 -5.41 12.46 4.63
N GLY A 40 -5.37 11.23 5.18
CA GLY A 40 -6.35 10.75 6.16
C GLY A 40 -7.69 10.32 5.55
N GLY A 41 -7.81 10.41 4.23
CA GLY A 41 -8.92 9.88 3.44
C GLY A 41 -10.13 10.81 3.33
N ARG A 42 -10.02 12.06 3.79
CA ARG A 42 -11.03 13.11 3.68
C ARG A 42 -10.39 14.50 3.55
N PRO A 43 -11.03 15.47 2.87
CA PRO A 43 -12.21 15.29 2.02
C PRO A 43 -11.98 14.34 0.83
N HIS A 44 -13.07 13.85 0.26
CA HIS A 44 -13.05 13.01 -0.94
C HIS A 44 -12.63 13.81 -2.19
N ALA A 45 -12.38 13.12 -3.29
CA ALA A 45 -11.89 13.75 -4.51
C ALA A 45 -12.91 14.70 -5.16
N GLU A 46 -14.19 14.32 -5.12
CA GLU A 46 -15.28 15.01 -5.79
C GLU A 46 -15.59 16.36 -5.13
N PRO A 47 -15.74 16.47 -3.79
CA PRO A 47 -15.89 17.76 -3.13
C PRO A 47 -14.70 18.70 -3.37
N VAL A 48 -13.46 18.18 -3.43
CA VAL A 48 -12.27 19.00 -3.74
C VAL A 48 -12.32 19.51 -5.18
N ALA A 49 -12.69 18.67 -6.14
CA ALA A 49 -12.82 19.08 -7.53
C ALA A 49 -13.96 20.09 -7.73
N LEU A 50 -15.09 19.90 -7.05
CA LEU A 50 -16.24 20.80 -7.06
C LEU A 50 -15.90 22.16 -6.46
N ALA A 51 -15.21 22.19 -5.31
CA ALA A 51 -14.77 23.43 -4.69
C ALA A 51 -13.84 24.24 -5.61
N MET A 52 -12.99 23.57 -6.39
CA MET A 52 -12.16 24.24 -7.40
C MET A 52 -12.98 24.73 -8.60
N ALA A 53 -13.98 23.96 -9.04
CA ALA A 53 -14.80 24.31 -10.20
C ALA A 53 -15.79 25.46 -9.95
N GLY A 54 -16.28 25.62 -8.71
CA GLY A 54 -17.27 26.64 -8.38
C GLY A 54 -18.51 26.56 -9.29
N ASP A 55 -19.00 27.71 -9.74
CA ASP A 55 -20.18 27.80 -10.62
C ASP A 55 -19.98 27.18 -12.01
N GLU A 56 -18.72 27.03 -12.46
CA GLU A 56 -18.42 26.37 -13.73
C GLU A 56 -18.79 24.89 -13.71
N ALA A 57 -18.93 24.29 -12.51
CA ALA A 57 -19.37 22.91 -12.34
C ALA A 57 -20.74 22.64 -12.95
N LYS A 58 -21.62 23.65 -13.10
CA LYS A 58 -23.05 23.48 -13.46
C LYS A 58 -23.27 22.56 -14.66
N GLY A 59 -23.38 22.94 -15.92
CA GLY A 59 -23.59 21.95 -16.99
C GLY A 59 -22.44 20.95 -17.29
N ALA A 60 -21.45 20.78 -16.40
CA ALA A 60 -20.18 20.11 -16.69
C ALA A 60 -20.24 18.57 -16.59
N THR A 61 -19.17 17.91 -17.06
CA THR A 61 -18.94 16.46 -16.91
C THR A 61 -17.90 16.19 -15.82
N ALA A 62 -18.22 15.32 -14.86
CA ALA A 62 -17.25 14.82 -13.87
C ALA A 62 -16.69 13.45 -14.29
N TYR A 63 -15.36 13.30 -14.27
CA TYR A 63 -14.67 12.02 -14.43
C TYR A 63 -14.12 11.57 -13.08
N VAL A 64 -14.62 10.46 -12.55
CA VAL A 64 -14.26 9.97 -11.21
C VAL A 64 -13.70 8.54 -11.30
N THR A 65 -12.62 8.25 -10.59
CA THR A 65 -11.93 6.95 -10.69
C THR A 65 -12.62 5.82 -9.92
N LEU A 66 -13.57 6.13 -9.05
CA LEU A 66 -14.36 5.19 -8.27
C LEU A 66 -15.80 5.71 -8.21
N GLU A 67 -16.77 4.82 -8.07
CA GLU A 67 -18.16 5.19 -7.85
C GLU A 67 -18.32 6.18 -6.68
N PRO A 68 -18.98 7.34 -6.88
CA PRO A 68 -19.19 8.31 -5.82
C PRO A 68 -20.01 7.73 -4.67
N CYS A 69 -19.60 7.98 -3.43
CA CYS A 69 -20.31 7.46 -2.28
C CYS A 69 -21.73 8.04 -2.15
N CYS A 70 -22.67 7.20 -1.75
CA CYS A 70 -24.11 7.52 -1.65
C CYS A 70 -24.69 7.44 -0.23
N HIS A 71 -23.87 7.05 0.76
CA HIS A 71 -24.27 6.88 2.16
C HIS A 71 -23.69 7.97 3.06
N TRP A 72 -24.43 8.30 4.12
CA TRP A 72 -23.95 9.22 5.16
C TRP A 72 -22.87 8.55 6.01
N GLY A 73 -21.66 9.12 5.98
CA GLY A 73 -20.54 8.71 6.83
C GLY A 73 -20.08 9.86 7.72
N ARG A 74 -18.76 10.07 7.81
CA ARG A 74 -18.17 11.25 8.47
C ARG A 74 -18.37 12.55 7.68
N SER A 75 -18.73 12.44 6.40
CA SER A 75 -19.00 13.56 5.49
C SER A 75 -20.29 13.25 4.70
N PRO A 76 -20.97 14.29 4.17
CA PRO A 76 -22.09 14.08 3.26
C PRO A 76 -21.68 13.24 2.02
N PRO A 77 -22.63 12.54 1.38
CA PRO A 77 -22.36 11.74 0.18
C PRO A 77 -21.86 12.58 -1.00
N CYS A 78 -20.87 12.06 -1.74
CA CYS A 78 -20.38 12.70 -2.96
C CYS A 78 -21.46 12.80 -4.04
N THR A 79 -22.38 11.83 -4.12
CA THR A 79 -23.53 11.91 -5.04
C THR A 79 -24.35 13.16 -4.81
N ASP A 80 -24.56 13.54 -3.55
CA ASP A 80 -25.40 14.71 -3.20
C ASP A 80 -24.69 16.00 -3.57
N ALA A 81 -23.37 16.06 -3.37
CA ALA A 81 -22.56 17.19 -3.80
C ALA A 81 -22.56 17.36 -5.33
N LEU A 82 -22.45 16.28 -6.10
CA LEU A 82 -22.50 16.31 -7.56
C LEU A 82 -23.88 16.76 -8.09
N ILE A 83 -24.96 16.25 -7.48
CA ILE A 83 -26.34 16.65 -7.81
C ILE A 83 -26.56 18.13 -7.49
N ALA A 84 -26.19 18.57 -6.29
CA ALA A 84 -26.38 19.96 -5.87
C ALA A 84 -25.57 20.94 -6.73
N ALA A 85 -24.39 20.55 -7.20
CA ALA A 85 -23.58 21.34 -8.12
C ALA A 85 -24.16 21.44 -9.54
N GLY A 86 -25.17 20.62 -9.87
CA GLY A 86 -25.85 20.63 -11.15
C GLY A 86 -25.11 19.91 -12.28
N ILE A 87 -24.14 19.05 -11.96
CA ILE A 87 -23.36 18.25 -12.93
C ILE A 87 -24.31 17.52 -13.89
N SER A 88 -24.06 17.61 -15.19
CA SER A 88 -24.93 17.04 -16.23
C SER A 88 -24.58 15.58 -16.58
N ARG A 89 -23.30 15.22 -16.43
CA ARG A 89 -22.78 13.88 -16.77
C ARG A 89 -21.69 13.43 -15.80
N VAL A 90 -21.70 12.16 -15.41
CA VAL A 90 -20.67 11.54 -14.58
C VAL A 90 -20.13 10.29 -15.30
N VAL A 91 -18.82 10.26 -15.52
CA VAL A 91 -18.11 9.12 -16.11
C VAL A 91 -17.24 8.49 -15.03
N VAL A 92 -17.54 7.24 -14.69
CA VAL A 92 -16.90 6.49 -13.62
C VAL A 92 -15.98 5.41 -14.20
N ALA A 93 -14.78 5.25 -13.63
CA ALA A 93 -13.88 4.19 -14.09
C ALA A 93 -14.31 2.81 -13.62
N THR A 94 -14.69 2.67 -12.34
CA THR A 94 -15.08 1.40 -11.74
C THR A 94 -16.12 1.58 -10.64
N THR A 95 -16.94 0.54 -10.41
CA THR A 95 -17.87 0.46 -9.26
C THR A 95 -17.15 0.20 -7.95
N ASP A 96 -17.78 0.60 -6.84
CA ASP A 96 -17.26 0.37 -5.49
C ASP A 96 -17.62 -1.05 -5.00
N PRO A 97 -16.65 -1.88 -4.58
CA PRO A 97 -16.94 -3.21 -4.05
C PRO A 97 -17.61 -3.19 -2.65
N ASP A 98 -17.64 -2.04 -1.97
CA ASP A 98 -18.33 -1.91 -0.69
C ASP A 98 -19.85 -2.09 -0.88
N GLY A 99 -20.44 -3.06 -0.17
CA GLY A 99 -21.86 -3.38 -0.27
C GLY A 99 -22.79 -2.21 0.07
N ARG A 100 -22.30 -1.17 0.75
CA ARG A 100 -23.05 0.07 1.05
C ARG A 100 -23.12 1.03 -0.14
N VAL A 101 -22.32 0.83 -1.17
CA VAL A 101 -22.23 1.69 -2.35
C VAL A 101 -22.57 0.92 -3.61
N ASN A 102 -21.90 -0.20 -3.88
CA ASN A 102 -22.06 -1.11 -5.03
C ASN A 102 -23.26 -0.84 -5.97
N GLY A 103 -23.13 0.13 -6.87
CA GLY A 103 -24.14 0.54 -7.87
C GLY A 103 -25.23 1.51 -7.40
N GLN A 104 -25.44 1.67 -6.11
CA GLN A 104 -26.42 2.59 -5.52
C GLN A 104 -26.06 4.06 -5.77
N GLY A 105 -24.78 4.40 -5.82
CA GLY A 105 -24.34 5.77 -6.12
C GLY A 105 -24.62 6.15 -7.58
N LEU A 106 -24.34 5.22 -8.49
CA LEU A 106 -24.68 5.38 -9.91
C LEU A 106 -26.20 5.51 -10.11
N HIS A 107 -26.99 4.68 -9.44
CA HIS A 107 -28.45 4.73 -9.52
C HIS A 107 -28.99 6.06 -9.01
N LYS A 108 -28.48 6.56 -7.87
CA LYS A 108 -28.90 7.84 -7.29
C LYS A 108 -28.62 9.03 -8.22
N LEU A 109 -27.48 9.04 -8.89
CA LEU A 109 -27.13 10.05 -9.90
C LEU A 109 -28.09 9.99 -11.10
N ALA A 110 -28.33 8.79 -11.64
CA ALA A 110 -29.24 8.59 -12.76
C ALA A 110 -30.69 9.01 -12.44
N ALA A 111 -31.18 8.67 -11.24
CA ALA A 111 -32.50 9.07 -10.76
C ALA A 111 -32.65 10.59 -10.61
N ALA A 112 -31.55 11.33 -10.40
CA ALA A 112 -31.53 12.78 -10.39
C ALA A 112 -31.40 13.42 -11.79
N GLY A 113 -31.46 12.62 -12.86
CA GLY A 113 -31.40 13.09 -14.25
C GLY A 113 -29.98 13.31 -14.79
N ILE A 114 -28.95 12.85 -14.09
CA ILE A 114 -27.55 12.95 -14.53
C ILE A 114 -27.23 11.78 -15.47
N ALA A 115 -26.60 12.05 -16.61
CA ALA A 115 -26.12 10.99 -17.50
C ALA A 115 -24.93 10.25 -16.86
N VAL A 116 -25.01 8.92 -16.71
CA VAL A 116 -23.98 8.11 -16.05
C VAL A 116 -23.40 7.08 -17.01
N GLU A 117 -22.07 7.01 -17.07
CA GLU A 117 -21.31 5.97 -17.77
C GLU A 117 -20.29 5.33 -16.82
N SER A 118 -20.08 4.03 -16.93
CA SER A 118 -19.12 3.28 -16.10
C SER A 118 -18.21 2.39 -16.96
N GLY A 119 -17.06 1.99 -16.43
CA GLY A 119 -16.12 1.04 -17.06
C GLY A 119 -14.97 1.69 -17.85
N LEU A 120 -14.91 3.02 -17.94
CA LEU A 120 -13.86 3.70 -18.69
C LEU A 120 -12.50 3.58 -17.98
N LEU A 121 -11.57 2.81 -18.57
CA LEU A 121 -10.25 2.50 -17.98
C LEU A 121 -10.37 1.77 -16.63
N GLU A 122 -11.32 0.83 -16.54
CA GLU A 122 -11.57 0.06 -15.32
C GLU A 122 -10.33 -0.70 -14.85
N ALA A 123 -9.61 -1.36 -15.75
CA ALA A 123 -8.41 -2.14 -15.41
C ALA A 123 -7.35 -1.28 -14.71
N GLU A 124 -7.09 -0.07 -15.21
CA GLU A 124 -6.15 0.86 -14.58
C GLU A 124 -6.67 1.45 -13.27
N ALA A 125 -7.99 1.61 -13.11
CA ALA A 125 -8.59 2.04 -11.84
C ALA A 125 -8.48 0.95 -10.77
N ARG A 126 -8.77 -0.30 -11.12
CA ARG A 126 -8.61 -1.48 -10.24
C ARG A 126 -7.17 -1.66 -9.79
N ASP A 127 -6.18 -1.42 -10.66
CA ASP A 127 -4.76 -1.44 -10.29
C ASP A 127 -4.43 -0.41 -9.18
N VAL A 128 -4.98 0.81 -9.27
CA VAL A 128 -4.80 1.84 -8.24
C VAL A 128 -5.51 1.44 -6.94
N LEU A 129 -6.70 0.86 -7.05
CA LEU A 129 -7.58 0.52 -5.93
C LEU A 129 -7.30 -0.84 -5.28
N ILE A 130 -6.41 -1.67 -5.83
CA ILE A 130 -6.14 -3.03 -5.36
C ILE A 130 -5.98 -3.14 -3.83
N GLY A 131 -5.35 -2.16 -3.18
CA GLY A 131 -5.16 -2.16 -1.73
C GLY A 131 -6.48 -2.02 -0.96
N PHE A 132 -7.36 -1.14 -1.43
CA PHE A 132 -8.69 -0.97 -0.88
C PHE A 132 -9.54 -2.22 -1.15
N ASP A 133 -9.58 -2.67 -2.41
CA ASP A 133 -10.35 -3.85 -2.83
C ASP A 133 -9.92 -5.12 -2.06
N THR A 134 -8.61 -5.34 -1.89
CA THR A 134 -8.08 -6.48 -1.11
C THR A 134 -8.53 -6.40 0.35
N ARG A 135 -8.52 -5.20 0.95
CA ARG A 135 -8.94 -5.02 2.33
C ARG A 135 -10.43 -5.28 2.51
N ILE A 136 -11.27 -4.78 1.60
CA ILE A 136 -12.71 -4.98 1.66
C ILE A 136 -13.07 -6.45 1.41
N ALA A 137 -12.50 -7.08 0.38
CA ALA A 137 -12.82 -8.45 0.00
C ALA A 137 -12.21 -9.52 0.91
N LEU A 138 -10.98 -9.30 1.40
CA LEU A 138 -10.19 -10.33 2.10
C LEU A 138 -9.84 -9.96 3.55
N GLY A 139 -10.19 -8.77 4.03
CA GLY A 139 -9.88 -8.31 5.39
C GLY A 139 -8.41 -7.96 5.63
N ARG A 140 -7.55 -8.04 4.61
CA ARG A 140 -6.09 -7.79 4.71
C ARG A 140 -5.59 -6.73 3.73
N PRO A 141 -4.47 -6.04 4.00
CA PRO A 141 -3.88 -5.15 3.01
C PRO A 141 -3.36 -5.94 1.80
N MET A 142 -3.23 -5.24 0.68
CA MET A 142 -2.38 -5.70 -0.43
C MET A 142 -0.91 -5.68 0.02
N VAL A 143 -0.18 -6.75 -0.25
CA VAL A 143 1.23 -6.91 0.09
C VAL A 143 2.09 -6.82 -1.16
N THR A 144 3.02 -5.87 -1.17
CA THR A 144 4.13 -5.82 -2.12
C THR A 144 5.38 -6.34 -1.44
N LEU A 145 5.92 -7.47 -1.91
CA LEU A 145 7.23 -7.96 -1.48
C LEU A 145 8.33 -7.30 -2.30
N LYS A 146 9.13 -6.45 -1.67
CA LYS A 146 10.29 -5.83 -2.32
C LYS A 146 11.57 -6.60 -1.96
N LEU A 147 12.30 -7.01 -2.99
CA LEU A 147 13.57 -7.71 -2.87
C LEU A 147 14.66 -6.91 -3.58
N ALA A 148 15.89 -6.95 -3.06
CA ALA A 148 17.06 -6.44 -3.73
C ALA A 148 18.17 -7.48 -3.59
N SER A 149 18.57 -8.09 -4.70
CA SER A 149 19.51 -9.20 -4.69
C SER A 149 20.54 -9.10 -5.81
N THR A 150 21.59 -9.91 -5.70
CA THR A 150 22.46 -10.29 -6.81
C THR A 150 21.71 -11.13 -7.85
N LEU A 151 22.36 -11.42 -8.99
CA LEU A 151 21.81 -12.25 -10.07
C LEU A 151 21.50 -13.68 -9.61
N ASP A 152 22.30 -14.21 -8.68
CA ASP A 152 22.13 -15.52 -8.05
C ASP A 152 21.24 -15.49 -6.80
N GLY A 153 20.46 -14.41 -6.62
CA GLY A 153 19.37 -14.33 -5.64
C GLY A 153 19.80 -14.11 -4.20
N ARG A 154 20.97 -13.48 -3.96
CA ARG A 154 21.53 -13.27 -2.61
C ARG A 154 21.35 -11.84 -2.12
N ILE A 155 21.11 -11.68 -0.82
CA ILE A 155 20.79 -10.40 -0.16
C ILE A 155 21.82 -9.97 0.90
N ALA A 156 22.77 -10.85 1.23
CA ALA A 156 23.90 -10.56 2.11
C ALA A 156 24.97 -11.64 1.90
N THR A 157 26.25 -11.31 2.12
CA THR A 157 27.35 -12.28 2.09
C THR A 157 27.14 -13.36 3.15
N HIS A 158 27.94 -14.44 3.11
CA HIS A 158 27.92 -15.47 4.14
C HIS A 158 28.02 -14.87 5.57
N GLY A 159 28.89 -13.85 5.74
CA GLY A 159 29.08 -13.11 6.98
C GLY A 159 27.99 -12.09 7.33
N GLY A 160 26.96 -11.92 6.49
CA GLY A 160 25.83 -11.03 6.73
C GLY A 160 26.02 -9.59 6.24
N GLU A 161 27.11 -9.28 5.52
CA GLU A 161 27.31 -7.96 4.93
C GLU A 161 26.38 -7.75 3.73
N SER A 162 25.61 -6.65 3.72
CA SER A 162 24.52 -6.43 2.76
C SER A 162 24.49 -5.03 2.13
N GLN A 163 25.36 -4.12 2.58
CA GLN A 163 25.38 -2.71 2.15
C GLN A 163 26.62 -2.42 1.30
N TRP A 164 26.51 -2.06 0.02
CA TRP A 164 25.30 -1.89 -0.80
C TRP A 164 25.34 -2.83 -2.01
N ILE A 165 24.34 -3.72 -2.12
CA ILE A 165 24.17 -4.60 -3.29
C ILE A 165 23.67 -3.81 -4.50
N THR A 166 22.55 -3.08 -4.36
CA THR A 166 21.99 -2.27 -5.46
C THR A 166 22.43 -0.82 -5.40
N GLY A 167 22.47 -0.18 -6.57
CA GLY A 167 22.92 1.19 -6.78
C GLY A 167 21.97 2.28 -6.25
N THR A 168 22.47 3.51 -6.25
CA THR A 168 21.72 4.68 -5.76
C THR A 168 20.39 4.90 -6.48
N PRO A 169 20.28 4.77 -7.82
CA PRO A 169 19.00 4.90 -8.53
C PRO A 169 17.94 3.89 -8.04
N ALA A 170 18.32 2.62 -7.87
CA ALA A 170 17.43 1.58 -7.35
C ALA A 170 16.97 1.88 -5.92
N ARG A 171 17.88 2.32 -5.05
CA ARG A 171 17.54 2.72 -3.67
C ARG A 171 16.60 3.93 -3.63
N ARG A 172 16.75 4.90 -4.54
CA ARG A 172 15.82 6.03 -4.68
C ARG A 172 14.43 5.56 -5.10
N LEU A 173 14.33 4.61 -6.03
CA LEU A 173 13.05 4.05 -6.45
C LEU A 173 12.39 3.24 -5.33
N ALA A 174 13.16 2.46 -4.57
CA ALA A 174 12.66 1.79 -3.36
C ALA A 174 12.11 2.78 -2.33
N HIS A 175 12.74 3.95 -2.15
CA HIS A 175 12.18 5.01 -1.32
C HIS A 175 10.85 5.57 -1.86
N ALA A 176 10.70 5.72 -3.17
CA ALA A 176 9.42 6.11 -3.76
C ALA A 176 8.34 5.05 -3.52
N MET A 177 8.70 3.76 -3.54
CA MET A 177 7.78 2.67 -3.17
C MET A 177 7.33 2.81 -1.71
N ARG A 178 8.23 3.07 -0.74
CA ARG A 178 7.84 3.35 0.65
C ARG A 178 6.83 4.49 0.75
N GLY A 179 7.03 5.53 -0.04
CA GLY A 179 6.14 6.69 -0.08
C GLY A 179 4.72 6.35 -0.54
N ARG A 180 4.57 5.40 -1.47
CA ARG A 180 3.29 4.96 -2.05
C ARG A 180 2.56 3.85 -1.26
N HIS A 181 3.16 3.36 -0.18
CA HIS A 181 2.54 2.36 0.70
C HIS A 181 2.15 2.99 2.04
N ASP A 182 1.14 2.43 2.68
CA ASP A 182 0.65 2.93 3.97
C ASP A 182 1.65 2.58 5.07
N ALA A 183 2.23 1.38 4.96
CA ALA A 183 3.24 0.87 5.87
C ALA A 183 4.43 0.23 5.15
N VAL A 184 5.59 0.29 5.81
CA VAL A 184 6.77 -0.50 5.49
C VAL A 184 6.94 -1.54 6.60
N MET A 185 7.03 -2.80 6.24
CA MET A 185 7.10 -3.92 7.15
C MET A 185 8.43 -4.66 7.00
N VAL A 186 9.07 -4.97 8.13
CA VAL A 186 10.27 -5.82 8.18
C VAL A 186 10.16 -6.86 9.30
N GLY A 187 10.96 -7.92 9.23
CA GLY A 187 11.19 -8.81 10.36
C GLY A 187 12.20 -8.21 11.35
N VAL A 188 12.12 -8.59 12.63
CA VAL A 188 13.06 -8.12 13.65
C VAL A 188 14.54 -8.44 13.33
N GLY A 189 14.83 -9.50 12.57
CA GLY A 189 16.20 -9.79 12.11
C GLY A 189 16.82 -8.64 11.32
N THR A 190 16.06 -8.00 10.45
CA THR A 190 16.49 -6.80 9.71
C THR A 190 16.75 -5.63 10.65
N VAL A 191 15.92 -5.47 11.69
CA VAL A 191 16.11 -4.40 12.68
C VAL A 191 17.41 -4.59 13.46
N LEU A 192 17.69 -5.83 13.87
CA LEU A 192 18.90 -6.17 14.63
C LEU A 192 20.17 -6.04 13.79
N ALA A 193 20.12 -6.39 12.50
CA ALA A 193 21.27 -6.31 11.60
C ALA A 193 21.55 -4.87 11.14
N ASP A 194 20.52 -4.14 10.70
CA ASP A 194 20.70 -2.88 9.96
C ASP A 194 20.33 -1.61 10.75
N ASN A 195 19.62 -1.75 11.88
CA ASN A 195 19.03 -0.64 12.65
C ASN A 195 18.39 0.46 11.75
N PRO A 196 17.41 0.11 10.88
CA PRO A 196 16.93 0.98 9.82
C PRO A 196 15.87 1.99 10.30
N ASP A 197 15.70 3.11 9.60
CA ASP A 197 14.63 4.08 9.91
C ASP A 197 13.25 3.67 9.34
N LEU A 198 13.26 2.90 8.24
CA LEU A 198 12.07 2.46 7.48
C LEU A 198 11.16 3.58 6.94
N THR A 199 11.68 4.79 6.81
CA THR A 199 10.95 5.95 6.25
C THR A 199 11.19 6.14 4.75
N CYS A 200 10.27 6.84 4.08
CA CYS A 200 10.52 7.47 2.79
C CYS A 200 11.37 8.74 2.99
N ARG A 201 12.56 8.78 2.40
CA ARG A 201 13.52 9.89 2.55
C ARG A 201 13.60 10.79 1.31
N ILE A 202 12.62 10.71 0.42
CA ILE A 202 12.53 11.65 -0.71
C ILE A 202 11.86 12.92 -0.20
N PRO A 203 12.52 14.09 -0.27
CA PRO A 203 11.94 15.35 0.18
C PRO A 203 10.59 15.62 -0.47
N CYS A 204 9.62 16.07 0.33
CA CYS A 204 8.29 16.47 -0.12
C CYS A 204 7.48 15.39 -0.87
N PHE A 205 7.87 14.11 -0.79
CA PHE A 205 7.16 13.03 -1.49
C PHE A 205 5.75 12.80 -0.92
N ARG A 206 5.62 12.87 0.40
CA ARG A 206 4.35 12.71 1.13
C ARG A 206 4.30 13.64 2.35
N PRO A 207 3.11 14.11 2.75
CA PRO A 207 2.95 15.07 3.85
C PRO A 207 3.04 14.45 5.25
N THR A 208 2.86 13.13 5.37
CA THR A 208 2.92 12.39 6.64
C THR A 208 3.89 11.22 6.52
N PRO A 209 4.53 10.73 7.59
CA PRO A 209 5.35 9.53 7.51
C PRO A 209 4.52 8.28 7.22
N ASN A 210 5.14 7.25 6.64
CA ASN A 210 4.55 5.91 6.56
C ASN A 210 4.56 5.23 7.93
N VAL A 211 3.64 4.28 8.14
CA VAL A 211 3.69 3.40 9.31
C VAL A 211 4.88 2.46 9.19
N ARG A 212 5.57 2.19 10.30
CA ARG A 212 6.67 1.23 10.38
C ARG A 212 6.15 0.01 11.11
N VAL A 213 6.10 -1.15 10.45
CA VAL A 213 5.59 -2.40 11.03
C VAL A 213 6.75 -3.35 11.26
N ILE A 214 6.92 -3.84 12.48
CA ILE A 214 7.98 -4.79 12.81
C ILE A 214 7.32 -6.11 13.22
N ALA A 215 7.62 -7.18 12.50
CA ALA A 215 7.30 -8.54 12.95
C ALA A 215 8.34 -8.99 13.98
N ASP A 216 7.95 -8.90 15.25
CA ASP A 216 8.80 -9.20 16.40
C ASP A 216 8.00 -9.94 17.47
N SER A 217 7.96 -11.27 17.34
CA SER A 217 7.15 -12.14 18.19
C SER A 217 7.43 -11.99 19.68
N HIS A 218 8.64 -11.55 20.06
CA HIS A 218 9.08 -11.48 21.46
C HIS A 218 9.63 -10.10 21.84
N LEU A 219 9.32 -9.06 21.06
CA LEU A 219 9.78 -7.68 21.30
C LEU A 219 11.31 -7.56 21.47
N ARG A 220 12.10 -8.34 20.71
CA ARG A 220 13.58 -8.35 20.77
C ARG A 220 14.22 -7.05 20.29
N THR A 221 13.48 -6.20 19.58
CA THR A 221 13.94 -4.89 19.11
C THR A 221 14.52 -4.08 20.27
N PRO A 222 15.76 -3.57 20.17
CA PRO A 222 16.36 -2.75 21.22
C PRO A 222 15.60 -1.43 21.38
N LEU A 223 15.33 -1.03 22.63
CA LEU A 223 14.72 0.28 22.93
C LEU A 223 15.63 1.46 22.52
N THR A 224 16.92 1.22 22.35
CA THR A 224 17.92 2.17 21.85
C THR A 224 18.01 2.23 20.32
N SER A 225 17.21 1.43 19.60
CA SER A 225 17.20 1.45 18.12
C SER A 225 16.68 2.79 17.58
N ARG A 226 17.05 3.11 16.33
CA ARG A 226 16.58 4.34 15.64
C ARG A 226 15.06 4.37 15.51
N LEU A 227 14.45 3.19 15.33
CA LEU A 227 12.99 3.03 15.29
C LEU A 227 12.36 3.49 16.60
N MET A 228 12.84 2.98 17.73
CA MET A 228 12.30 3.28 19.06
C MET A 228 12.56 4.73 19.47
N ALA A 229 13.75 5.27 19.18
CA ALA A 229 14.08 6.67 19.44
C ALA A 229 13.13 7.68 18.77
N THR A 230 12.42 7.26 17.71
CA THR A 230 11.51 8.12 16.94
C THR A 230 10.05 7.63 16.94
N ALA A 231 9.70 6.67 17.79
CA ALA A 231 8.39 6.02 17.77
C ALA A 231 7.24 6.97 18.15
N ALA A 232 7.51 7.99 18.97
CA ALA A 232 6.54 9.02 19.33
C ALA A 232 6.20 9.97 18.16
N GLN A 233 7.10 10.15 17.20
CA GLN A 233 6.89 11.05 16.04
C GLN A 233 6.50 10.30 14.77
N VAL A 234 6.96 9.05 14.61
CA VAL A 234 6.70 8.22 13.44
C VAL A 234 5.95 6.96 13.88
N PRO A 235 4.71 6.72 13.37
CA PRO A 235 3.90 5.59 13.78
C PRO A 235 4.66 4.26 13.65
N THR A 236 4.81 3.55 14.77
CA THR A 236 5.60 2.32 14.84
C THR A 236 4.80 1.23 15.49
N TRP A 237 4.52 0.18 14.73
CA TRP A 237 3.64 -0.91 15.11
C TRP A 237 4.43 -2.21 15.22
N PHE A 238 4.19 -2.96 16.28
CA PHE A 238 4.80 -4.28 16.47
C PHE A 238 3.74 -5.35 16.36
N LEU A 239 4.01 -6.35 15.52
CA LEU A 239 3.28 -7.61 15.48
C LEU A 239 3.98 -8.57 16.44
N MET A 240 3.38 -8.78 17.60
CA MET A 240 3.97 -9.55 18.68
C MET A 240 3.07 -10.74 19.05
N ARG A 241 3.65 -11.79 19.63
CA ARG A 241 2.90 -12.97 20.01
C ARG A 241 2.14 -12.70 21.31
N GLU A 242 0.86 -13.02 21.35
CA GLU A 242 0.07 -12.95 22.57
C GLU A 242 0.74 -13.72 23.74
N GLY A 243 0.70 -13.14 24.94
CA GLY A 243 1.33 -13.73 26.14
C GLY A 243 2.85 -13.51 26.23
N THR A 244 3.40 -12.50 25.54
CA THR A 244 4.79 -12.07 25.76
C THR A 244 4.90 -11.31 27.10
N ASN A 245 6.13 -11.13 27.59
CA ASN A 245 6.43 -10.45 28.86
C ASN A 245 5.76 -9.07 28.96
N LEU A 246 4.87 -8.90 29.94
CA LEU A 246 4.08 -7.68 30.16
C LEU A 246 4.95 -6.43 30.42
N ALA A 247 5.99 -6.55 31.26
CA ALA A 247 6.88 -5.41 31.53
C ALA A 247 7.59 -4.90 30.27
N ARG A 248 7.82 -5.80 29.30
CA ARG A 248 8.39 -5.44 28.00
C ARG A 248 7.35 -4.81 27.08
N GLU A 249 6.09 -5.25 27.14
CA GLU A 249 4.99 -4.59 26.44
C GLU A 249 4.84 -3.14 26.92
N ASP A 250 4.82 -2.93 28.23
CA ASP A 250 4.69 -1.61 28.85
C ASP A 250 5.78 -0.65 28.39
N ALA A 251 7.05 -1.08 28.41
CA ALA A 251 8.17 -0.26 27.96
C ALA A 251 8.07 0.18 26.50
N PHE A 252 7.50 -0.65 25.62
CA PHE A 252 7.28 -0.29 24.21
C PHE A 252 6.13 0.71 24.07
N ILE A 253 5.05 0.51 24.82
CA ILE A 253 3.89 1.41 24.84
C ILE A 253 4.29 2.79 25.36
N GLU A 254 5.08 2.86 26.43
CA GLU A 254 5.58 4.11 27.02
C GLU A 254 6.38 4.97 26.03
N ILE A 255 7.15 4.33 25.14
CA ILE A 255 7.93 5.02 24.09
C ILE A 255 7.05 5.44 22.88
N GLY A 256 5.76 5.07 22.89
CA GLY A 256 4.78 5.44 21.87
C GLY A 256 4.60 4.40 20.76
N ALA A 257 5.10 3.18 20.94
CA ALA A 257 4.86 2.10 19.99
C ALA A 257 3.45 1.51 20.15
N LYS A 258 2.82 1.16 19.03
CA LYS A 258 1.54 0.44 19.02
C LYS A 258 1.80 -1.05 18.96
N LEU A 259 1.27 -1.81 19.92
CA LEU A 259 1.37 -3.27 19.92
C LEU A 259 0.10 -3.89 19.33
N LEU A 260 0.28 -4.82 18.39
CA LEU A 260 -0.77 -5.68 17.86
C LEU A 260 -0.47 -7.10 18.33
N LYS A 261 -1.33 -7.62 19.21
CA LYS A 261 -1.22 -8.99 19.76
C LYS A 261 -1.75 -9.97 18.71
N ILE A 262 -0.89 -10.89 18.28
CA ILE A 262 -1.18 -11.86 17.23
C ILE A 262 -1.05 -13.27 17.83
N PRO A 263 -1.94 -14.22 17.47
CA PRO A 263 -1.76 -15.62 17.81
C PRO A 263 -0.40 -16.17 17.35
N GLY A 264 0.09 -17.20 18.05
CA GLY A 264 1.32 -17.88 17.66
C GLY A 264 1.14 -18.71 16.38
N GLY A 265 2.11 -18.65 15.47
CA GLY A 265 2.21 -19.51 14.29
C GLY A 265 3.29 -20.58 14.43
N SER A 266 3.62 -21.26 13.32
CA SER A 266 4.67 -22.30 13.28
C SER A 266 6.06 -21.77 13.61
N ALA A 267 6.34 -20.51 13.27
CA ALA A 267 7.59 -19.82 13.58
C ALA A 267 7.30 -18.35 13.90
N GLY A 268 6.96 -18.05 15.15
CA GLY A 268 6.67 -16.69 15.62
C GLY A 268 5.18 -16.36 15.64
N VAL A 269 4.79 -15.25 15.02
CA VAL A 269 3.38 -14.83 14.89
C VAL A 269 2.71 -15.55 13.72
N ASP A 270 1.42 -15.84 13.81
CA ASP A 270 0.63 -16.27 12.66
C ASP A 270 0.56 -15.13 11.63
N ILE A 271 1.19 -15.35 10.47
CA ILE A 271 1.31 -14.31 9.45
C ILE A 271 -0.02 -13.96 8.79
N LYS A 272 -0.98 -14.90 8.69
CA LYS A 272 -2.32 -14.62 8.16
C LYS A 272 -3.09 -13.76 9.15
N ALA A 273 -3.06 -14.11 10.43
CA ALA A 273 -3.68 -13.30 11.48
C ALA A 273 -3.05 -11.91 11.59
N ALA A 274 -1.73 -11.80 11.44
CA ALA A 274 -1.03 -10.53 11.36
C ALA A 274 -1.53 -9.65 10.21
N MET A 275 -1.69 -10.20 9.00
CA MET A 275 -2.22 -9.45 7.86
C MET A 275 -3.68 -9.01 8.09
N GLN A 276 -4.52 -9.85 8.70
CA GLN A 276 -5.88 -9.49 9.09
C GLN A 276 -5.89 -8.35 10.13
N ALA A 277 -5.02 -8.40 11.14
CA ALA A 277 -4.91 -7.34 12.14
C ALA A 277 -4.49 -6.00 11.53
N LEU A 278 -3.56 -6.00 10.56
CA LEU A 278 -3.17 -4.80 9.83
C LEU A 278 -4.33 -4.23 8.98
N GLY A 279 -5.11 -5.09 8.33
CA GLY A 279 -6.28 -4.69 7.55
C GLY A 279 -7.40 -4.15 8.44
N GLY A 280 -7.66 -4.79 9.58
CA GLY A 280 -8.59 -4.33 10.61
C GLY A 280 -8.18 -2.97 11.19
N ALA A 281 -6.88 -2.73 11.36
CA ALA A 281 -6.33 -1.43 11.75
C ALA A 281 -6.38 -0.36 10.64
N GLY A 282 -6.84 -0.71 9.44
CA GLY A 282 -7.12 0.22 8.35
C GLY A 282 -6.07 0.29 7.24
N LEU A 283 -4.95 -0.44 7.34
CA LEU A 283 -3.94 -0.42 6.29
C LEU A 283 -4.46 -1.11 5.03
N THR A 284 -4.21 -0.49 3.88
CA THR A 284 -4.63 -0.98 2.55
C THR A 284 -3.45 -1.51 1.75
N ARG A 285 -2.24 -0.96 1.95
CA ARG A 285 -1.02 -1.33 1.21
C ARG A 285 0.17 -1.44 2.16
N VAL A 286 0.79 -2.61 2.20
CA VAL A 286 2.01 -2.87 2.98
C VAL A 286 3.15 -3.21 2.02
N LEU A 287 4.24 -2.47 2.12
CA LEU A 287 5.50 -2.81 1.48
C LEU A 287 6.32 -3.65 2.44
N VAL A 288 6.59 -4.90 2.10
CA VAL A 288 7.47 -5.77 2.88
C VAL A 288 8.88 -5.68 2.32
N GLU A 289 9.82 -5.27 3.16
CA GLU A 289 11.23 -5.22 2.85
C GLU A 289 12.02 -6.06 3.86
N GLY A 290 13.14 -6.64 3.43
CA GLY A 290 14.15 -7.21 4.33
C GLY A 290 13.75 -8.51 5.05
N GLY A 291 14.73 -9.40 5.16
CA GLY A 291 14.61 -10.67 5.88
C GLY A 291 13.98 -11.77 5.04
N GLY A 292 14.83 -12.67 4.53
CA GLY A 292 14.36 -13.81 3.72
C GLY A 292 13.39 -14.74 4.46
N GLN A 293 13.39 -14.75 5.79
CA GLN A 293 12.42 -15.51 6.60
C GLN A 293 11.00 -14.95 6.49
N LEU A 294 10.84 -13.62 6.57
CA LEU A 294 9.53 -12.98 6.44
C LEU A 294 9.00 -13.14 5.01
N ALA A 295 9.86 -12.95 4.01
CA ALA A 295 9.54 -13.21 2.61
C ALA A 295 9.05 -14.66 2.40
N ALA A 296 9.78 -15.63 2.94
CA ALA A 296 9.43 -17.05 2.88
C ALA A 296 8.09 -17.36 3.57
N ALA A 297 7.81 -16.76 4.72
CA ALA A 297 6.56 -16.94 5.44
C ALA A 297 5.35 -16.41 4.64
N LEU A 298 5.49 -15.23 4.03
CA LEU A 298 4.43 -14.63 3.22
C LEU A 298 4.16 -15.40 1.92
N LEU A 299 5.23 -15.85 1.24
CA LEU A 299 5.11 -16.65 0.02
C LEU A 299 4.49 -18.02 0.29
N ARG A 300 4.90 -18.69 1.37
CA ARG A 300 4.32 -19.98 1.79
C ARG A 300 2.82 -19.86 2.12
N ALA A 301 2.42 -18.73 2.69
CA ALA A 301 1.03 -18.47 3.08
C ALA A 301 0.17 -17.92 1.93
N ASP A 302 0.72 -17.76 0.72
CA ASP A 302 0.11 -17.13 -0.45
C ASP A 302 -0.45 -15.71 -0.18
N LEU A 303 0.33 -14.92 0.57
CA LEU A 303 -0.07 -13.56 0.99
C LEU A 303 0.58 -12.45 0.16
N VAL A 304 1.48 -12.78 -0.76
CA VAL A 304 2.16 -11.79 -1.63
C VAL A 304 1.33 -11.53 -2.87
N ASP A 305 0.86 -10.28 -3.03
CA ASP A 305 0.06 -9.89 -4.20
C ASP A 305 0.92 -9.35 -5.33
N ARG A 306 1.99 -8.61 -4.97
CA ARG A 306 2.95 -8.04 -5.91
C ARG A 306 4.38 -8.33 -5.47
N ILE A 307 5.28 -8.46 -6.44
CA ILE A 307 6.73 -8.49 -6.22
C ILE A 307 7.37 -7.32 -6.95
N ALA A 308 8.25 -6.60 -6.26
CA ALA A 308 9.17 -5.65 -6.86
C ALA A 308 10.61 -6.13 -6.62
N TRP A 309 11.23 -6.72 -7.64
CA TRP A 309 12.54 -7.36 -7.52
C TRP A 309 13.62 -6.51 -8.20
N PHE A 310 14.53 -5.99 -7.39
CA PHE A 310 15.72 -5.31 -7.86
C PHE A 310 16.88 -6.30 -8.00
N HIS A 311 17.49 -6.37 -9.18
CA HIS A 311 18.65 -7.21 -9.47
C HIS A 311 19.88 -6.34 -9.73
N ALA A 312 20.91 -6.52 -8.91
CA ALA A 312 22.23 -5.96 -9.16
C ALA A 312 23.03 -6.87 -10.10
N PRO A 313 23.87 -6.33 -11.00
CA PRO A 313 24.72 -7.10 -11.91
C PRO A 313 25.95 -7.69 -11.18
N ALA A 314 25.70 -8.41 -10.10
CA ALA A 314 26.72 -9.01 -9.23
C ALA A 314 26.34 -10.47 -8.90
N ILE A 315 27.31 -11.25 -8.42
CA ILE A 315 27.16 -12.65 -7.99
C ILE A 315 27.85 -12.79 -6.63
N MET A 316 27.24 -13.55 -5.72
CA MET A 316 27.74 -13.68 -4.34
C MET A 316 28.12 -15.12 -3.95
N GLY A 317 27.56 -16.11 -4.63
CA GLY A 317 27.80 -17.52 -4.32
C GLY A 317 26.70 -18.16 -3.47
N GLY A 318 26.71 -19.49 -3.44
CA GLY A 318 25.66 -20.30 -2.83
C GLY A 318 25.52 -20.16 -1.31
N ASP A 319 26.59 -19.75 -0.65
CA ASP A 319 26.76 -19.50 0.79
C ASP A 319 26.27 -18.11 1.23
N GLY A 320 26.03 -17.20 0.28
CA GLY A 320 25.32 -15.95 0.52
C GLY A 320 23.90 -16.20 1.00
N TRP A 321 23.35 -15.26 1.77
CA TRP A 321 22.01 -15.37 2.32
C TRP A 321 20.98 -15.21 1.19
N PRO A 322 20.03 -16.15 1.02
CA PRO A 322 19.05 -16.08 -0.07
C PRO A 322 18.00 -15.00 0.18
N ALA A 323 17.50 -14.40 -0.91
CA ALA A 323 16.42 -13.41 -0.87
C ALA A 323 15.13 -13.94 -0.26
N VAL A 324 14.85 -15.23 -0.47
CA VAL A 324 13.74 -15.97 0.13
C VAL A 324 14.32 -17.21 0.78
N GLN A 325 14.11 -17.36 2.09
CA GLN A 325 14.55 -18.54 2.83
C GLN A 325 13.74 -19.78 2.42
N ALA A 326 14.25 -20.97 2.74
CA ALA A 326 13.56 -22.22 2.40
C ALA A 326 12.15 -22.26 2.99
N PHE A 327 11.16 -22.62 2.15
CA PHE A 327 9.76 -22.74 2.57
C PHE A 327 9.06 -24.03 2.15
N GLY A 328 9.81 -25.04 1.69
CA GLY A 328 9.31 -26.40 1.54
C GLY A 328 8.51 -26.66 0.26
N VAL A 329 8.89 -26.06 -0.87
CA VAL A 329 8.33 -26.46 -2.17
C VAL A 329 8.95 -27.80 -2.58
N GLU A 330 8.17 -28.88 -2.50
CA GLU A 330 8.61 -30.22 -2.89
C GLU A 330 8.36 -30.52 -4.38
N GLN A 331 7.28 -29.97 -4.94
CA GLN A 331 6.86 -30.21 -6.32
C GLN A 331 6.78 -28.89 -7.10
N LEU A 332 7.22 -28.88 -8.36
CA LEU A 332 7.23 -27.68 -9.21
C LEU A 332 5.85 -27.02 -9.36
N GLN A 333 4.77 -27.81 -9.29
CA GLN A 333 3.40 -27.29 -9.36
C GLN A 333 2.97 -26.51 -8.11
N ALA A 334 3.60 -26.77 -6.94
CA ALA A 334 3.34 -26.05 -5.71
C ALA A 334 4.12 -24.73 -5.62
N MET A 335 4.99 -24.44 -6.60
CA MET A 335 5.73 -23.18 -6.66
C MET A 335 4.78 -22.00 -6.93
N PRO A 336 4.81 -20.93 -6.12
CA PRO A 336 4.04 -19.72 -6.40
C PRO A 336 4.40 -19.13 -7.77
N ARG A 337 3.39 -18.85 -8.60
CA ARG A 337 3.57 -18.25 -9.93
C ARG A 337 3.08 -16.82 -10.00
N PHE A 338 3.84 -16.00 -10.71
CA PHE A 338 3.55 -14.58 -10.91
C PHE A 338 3.64 -14.24 -12.39
N ARG A 339 2.75 -13.35 -12.83
CA ARG A 339 2.82 -12.74 -14.16
C ARG A 339 3.74 -11.54 -14.05
N ARG A 340 4.70 -11.44 -14.96
CA ARG A 340 5.54 -10.24 -15.09
C ARG A 340 4.73 -9.11 -15.72
N ASP A 341 4.71 -7.96 -15.07
CA ASP A 341 4.00 -6.77 -15.55
C ASP A 341 4.93 -5.81 -16.28
N CYS A 342 6.15 -5.59 -15.76
CA CYS A 342 7.16 -4.76 -16.42
C CYS A 342 8.60 -5.10 -16.01
N GLU A 343 9.55 -4.63 -16.83
CA GLU A 343 10.99 -4.59 -16.54
C GLU A 343 11.51 -3.19 -16.83
N THR A 344 12.31 -2.64 -15.92
CA THR A 344 12.84 -1.28 -16.00
C THR A 344 14.32 -1.29 -15.63
N VAL A 345 15.17 -0.76 -16.52
CA VAL A 345 16.58 -0.47 -16.21
C VAL A 345 16.64 0.72 -15.26
N VAL A 346 17.34 0.58 -14.13
CA VAL A 346 17.42 1.59 -13.06
C VAL A 346 18.89 1.83 -12.70
N GLY A 347 19.57 2.66 -13.49
CA GLY A 347 21.03 2.72 -13.44
C GLY A 347 21.62 1.43 -13.99
N ASP A 348 22.52 0.80 -13.23
CA ASP A 348 23.11 -0.51 -13.59
C ASP A 348 22.25 -1.69 -13.09
N ASP A 349 21.25 -1.43 -12.24
CA ASP A 349 20.33 -2.44 -11.72
C ASP A 349 19.13 -2.65 -12.67
N MET A 350 18.43 -3.78 -12.51
CA MET A 350 17.14 -4.05 -13.13
C MET A 350 16.04 -4.09 -12.07
N LEU A 351 14.89 -3.46 -12.32
CA LEU A 351 13.65 -3.68 -11.57
C LEU A 351 12.69 -4.52 -12.42
N SER A 352 12.27 -5.66 -11.88
CA SER A 352 11.18 -6.46 -12.44
C SER A 352 9.98 -6.43 -11.49
N GLU A 353 8.80 -6.07 -12.01
CA GLU A 353 7.55 -6.04 -11.24
C GLU A 353 6.62 -7.17 -11.69
N TYR A 354 5.99 -7.83 -10.71
CA TYR A 354 5.15 -8.99 -10.94
C TYR A 354 3.87 -8.93 -10.11
N THR A 355 2.80 -9.54 -10.64
CA THR A 355 1.52 -9.73 -9.96
C THR A 355 1.20 -11.21 -9.81
N ARG A 356 0.68 -11.60 -8.63
CA ARG A 356 0.31 -12.99 -8.33
C ARG A 356 -0.80 -13.50 -9.26
N GLN A 357 -0.59 -14.66 -9.88
CA GLN A 357 -1.62 -15.35 -10.67
C GLN A 357 -2.48 -16.22 -9.76
N ARG A 358 -3.68 -15.75 -9.39
CA ARG A 358 -4.59 -16.52 -8.55
C ARG A 358 -5.47 -17.45 -9.36
#